data_AF-A0A8T3PT96-F1
#
_entry.id   AF-A0A8T3PT96-F1
#
_cell.length_a   1.000
_cell.length_b   1.000
_cell.length_c   1.000
_cell.angle_alpha   90.00
_cell.angle_beta   90.00
_cell.angle_gamma   90.00
#
_symmetry.space_group_name_H-M   'P 1'
#
loop_
_entity.id
_entity.type
_entity.pdbx_description
1 polymer ?
#
loop_
_entity_poly.entity_id
_entity_poly.type
_entity_poly.pdbx_seq_one_letter_code
_entity_poly.pdbx_strand_id
1 'polypeptide(L)'
;MDHGRRTQALRQYQRCERILMQELGVQPSERTKMLYAHIRADKPDPLSVHLPVPRSPAHTPPLGREQLTGLMVYFKQLQAQLVDLEEQLKRDIRAVEVVLSDRQ
;
A
#
# COMPACT_ATOMS: atom_id res chain seq x y z
N MET A 1 1.18 -37.16 5.48
CA MET A 1 2.57 -36.71 5.29
C MET A 1 2.57 -35.22 4.90
N ASP A 2 2.18 -34.31 5.79
CA ASP A 2 1.95 -32.87 5.43
C ASP A 2 2.92 -31.87 6.06
N HIS A 3 3.92 -32.34 6.82
CA HIS A 3 4.84 -31.48 7.57
C HIS A 3 5.69 -30.52 6.69
N GLY A 4 5.96 -30.90 5.44
CA GLY A 4 6.70 -30.06 4.49
C GLY A 4 5.93 -28.81 4.06
N ARG A 5 4.63 -28.96 3.76
CA ARG A 5 3.76 -27.85 3.32
C ARG A 5 3.48 -26.88 4.47
N ARG A 6 3.29 -27.42 5.68
CA ARG A 6 3.12 -26.62 6.91
C ARG A 6 4.35 -25.73 7.17
N THR A 7 5.54 -26.31 7.14
CA THR A 7 6.78 -25.56 7.37
C THR A 7 6.98 -24.47 6.32
N GLN A 8 6.65 -24.76 5.05
CA GLN A 8 6.68 -23.76 3.98
C GLN A 8 5.69 -22.62 4.21
N ALA A 9 4.45 -22.92 4.61
CA ALA A 9 3.42 -21.92 4.88
C ALA A 9 3.81 -20.98 6.03
N LEU A 10 4.36 -21.52 7.12
CA LEU A 10 4.82 -20.71 8.27
C LEU A 10 5.97 -19.77 7.88
N ARG A 11 6.95 -20.27 7.12
CA ARG A 11 8.04 -19.42 6.59
C ARG A 11 7.54 -18.34 5.65
N GLN A 12 6.56 -18.68 4.80
CA GLN A 12 5.97 -17.73 3.87
C GLN A 12 5.23 -16.60 4.60
N TYR A 13 4.44 -16.94 5.61
CA TYR A 13 3.77 -15.94 6.46
C TYR A 13 4.78 -14.96 7.06
N GLN A 14 5.84 -15.47 7.71
CA GLN A 14 6.88 -14.64 8.33
C GLN A 14 7.60 -13.75 7.32
N ARG A 15 7.83 -14.24 6.10
CA ARG A 15 8.43 -13.44 5.03
C ARG A 15 7.51 -12.32 4.59
N CYS A 16 6.23 -12.63 4.34
CA CYS A 16 5.24 -11.64 3.93
C CYS A 16 5.02 -10.58 5.01
N GLU A 17 4.91 -10.97 6.28
CA GLU A 17 4.76 -10.04 7.41
C GLU A 17 5.93 -9.04 7.46
N ARG A 18 7.15 -9.52 7.29
CA ARG A 18 8.34 -8.65 7.25
C ARG A 18 8.30 -7.66 6.08
N ILE A 19 7.96 -8.13 4.89
CA ILE A 19 7.89 -7.29 3.68
C ILE A 19 6.78 -6.24 3.82
N LEU A 20 5.58 -6.63 4.30
CA LEU A 20 4.46 -5.71 4.52
C LEU A 20 4.85 -4.60 5.50
N MET A 21 5.58 -4.95 6.57
CA MET A 21 6.06 -3.95 7.51
C MET A 21 7.14 -3.05 6.91
N GLN A 22 8.13 -3.62 6.22
CA GLN A 22 9.27 -2.88 5.67
C GLN A 22 8.89 -1.95 4.52
N GLU A 23 8.05 -2.42 3.61
CA GLU A 23 7.73 -1.70 2.37
C GLU A 23 6.47 -0.84 2.48
N LEU A 24 5.51 -1.27 3.31
CA LEU A 24 4.18 -0.66 3.36
C LEU A 24 3.80 -0.14 4.76
N GLY A 25 4.57 -0.46 5.81
CA GLY A 25 4.26 -0.06 7.19
C GLY A 25 2.95 -0.65 7.73
N VAL A 26 2.44 -1.74 7.14
CA VAL A 26 1.18 -2.38 7.53
C VAL A 26 1.39 -3.78 8.07
N GLN A 27 0.45 -4.25 8.89
CA GLN A 27 0.42 -5.62 9.38
C GLN A 27 -0.46 -6.53 8.50
N PRO A 28 -0.27 -7.86 8.55
CA PRO A 28 -1.21 -8.82 7.98
C PRO A 28 -2.63 -8.64 8.55
N SER A 29 -3.65 -8.91 7.73
CA SER A 29 -5.04 -8.85 8.18
C SER A 29 -5.36 -9.91 9.25
N GLU A 30 -6.37 -9.65 10.09
CA GLU A 30 -6.79 -10.57 11.15
C GLU A 30 -7.16 -11.97 10.61
N ARG A 31 -7.80 -12.04 9.44
CA ARG A 31 -8.07 -13.31 8.75
C ARG A 31 -6.78 -14.10 8.49
N THR A 32 -5.72 -13.43 8.06
CA THR A 32 -4.42 -14.04 7.77
C THR A 32 -3.69 -14.47 9.05
N LYS A 33 -3.76 -13.66 10.11
CA LYS A 33 -3.21 -14.01 11.44
C LYS A 33 -3.91 -15.23 12.04
N MET A 34 -5.23 -15.32 11.92
CA MET A 34 -6.00 -16.49 12.36
C MET A 34 -5.57 -17.74 11.59
N LEU A 35 -5.46 -17.67 10.26
CA LEU A 35 -5.00 -18.82 9.46
C LEU A 35 -3.58 -19.27 9.87
N TYR A 36 -2.66 -18.32 10.10
CA TYR A 36 -1.32 -18.62 10.64
C TYR A 36 -1.38 -19.36 11.98
N ALA A 37 -2.25 -18.90 12.90
CA ALA A 37 -2.44 -19.55 14.20
C ALA A 37 -2.98 -20.98 14.06
N HIS A 38 -3.89 -21.24 13.13
CA HIS A 38 -4.43 -22.58 12.85
C HIS A 38 -3.37 -23.52 12.27
N ILE A 39 -2.63 -23.06 11.26
CA ILE A 39 -1.51 -23.81 10.66
C ILE A 39 -0.44 -24.10 11.74
N ARG A 40 -0.14 -23.13 12.60
CA ARG A 40 0.82 -23.30 13.70
C ARG A 40 0.31 -24.26 14.78
N ALA A 41 -0.98 -24.29 15.08
CA ALA A 41 -1.56 -25.22 16.05
C ALA A 41 -1.76 -26.64 15.50
N ASP A 42 -1.44 -26.88 14.22
CA ASP A 42 -1.72 -28.13 13.51
C ASP A 42 -3.19 -28.55 13.61
N LYS A 43 -4.07 -27.54 13.69
CA LYS A 43 -5.51 -27.75 13.74
C LYS A 43 -6.05 -27.79 12.32
N PRO A 44 -6.94 -28.74 11.99
CA PRO A 44 -7.68 -28.67 10.74
C PRO A 44 -8.42 -27.33 10.70
N ASP A 45 -8.23 -26.60 9.60
CA ASP A 45 -8.87 -25.30 9.43
C ASP A 45 -10.40 -25.51 9.37
N PRO A 46 -11.21 -24.96 10.29
CA PRO A 46 -12.66 -25.05 10.21
C PRO A 46 -13.22 -24.37 8.94
N LEU A 47 -12.41 -23.55 8.25
CA LEU A 47 -12.73 -22.95 6.95
C LEU A 47 -12.37 -23.84 5.77
N SER A 48 -11.83 -25.05 5.98
CA SER A 48 -11.67 -26.10 4.94
C SER A 48 -12.99 -26.76 4.55
N VAL A 49 -14.09 -26.01 4.58
CA VAL A 49 -15.19 -26.32 3.66
C VAL A 49 -14.57 -26.17 2.28
N HIS A 50 -14.65 -27.24 1.50
CA HIS A 50 -14.19 -27.30 0.12
C HIS A 50 -15.07 -26.35 -0.72
N LEU A 51 -15.01 -25.04 -0.45
CA LEU A 51 -15.49 -24.05 -1.39
C LEU A 51 -14.69 -24.32 -2.65
N PRO A 52 -15.33 -24.44 -3.82
CA PRO A 52 -14.60 -24.41 -5.08
C PRO A 52 -13.70 -23.20 -4.96
N VAL A 53 -12.37 -23.41 -5.01
CA VAL A 53 -11.42 -22.32 -5.15
C VAL A 53 -12.00 -21.51 -6.30
N PRO A 54 -12.51 -20.27 -6.07
CA PRO A 54 -12.82 -19.44 -7.20
C PRO A 54 -11.47 -19.37 -7.91
N ARG A 55 -11.38 -19.98 -9.10
CA ARG A 55 -10.26 -19.76 -10.00
C ARG A 55 -10.07 -18.26 -9.91
N SER A 56 -8.96 -17.80 -9.32
CA SER A 56 -8.77 -16.39 -9.03
C SER A 56 -9.27 -15.64 -10.25
N PRO A 57 -10.30 -14.77 -10.14
CA PRO A 57 -10.68 -13.96 -11.28
C PRO A 57 -9.37 -13.40 -11.80
N ALA A 58 -9.12 -13.70 -13.07
CA ALA A 58 -7.85 -13.53 -13.76
C ALA A 58 -7.12 -12.35 -13.14
N HIS A 59 -5.91 -12.63 -12.63
CA HIS A 59 -4.92 -11.65 -12.20
C HIS A 59 -5.38 -10.24 -12.52
N THR A 60 -5.91 -9.48 -11.53
CA THR A 60 -5.81 -8.03 -11.67
C THR A 60 -4.35 -7.81 -12.03
N PRO A 61 -4.04 -7.35 -13.25
CA PRO A 61 -2.67 -7.28 -13.68
C PRO A 61 -1.94 -6.50 -12.58
N PRO A 62 -0.84 -7.05 -12.02
CA PRO A 62 -0.07 -6.26 -11.07
C PRO A 62 0.17 -4.92 -11.76
N LEU A 63 -0.22 -3.82 -11.10
CA LEU A 63 0.03 -2.47 -11.60
C LEU A 63 1.43 -2.49 -12.18
N GLY A 64 1.51 -2.42 -13.51
CA GLY A 64 2.75 -2.70 -14.22
C GLY A 64 3.80 -1.75 -13.66
N ARG A 65 5.06 -2.19 -13.56
CA ARG A 65 6.15 -1.32 -13.09
C ARG A 65 6.15 0.03 -13.82
N GLU A 66 5.73 0.04 -15.08
CA GLU A 66 5.50 1.23 -15.91
C GLU A 66 4.38 2.13 -15.38
N GLN A 67 3.23 1.59 -14.97
CA GLN A 67 2.12 2.35 -14.38
C GLN A 67 2.53 2.96 -13.03
N LEU A 68 3.26 2.21 -12.19
CA LEU A 68 3.78 2.75 -10.93
C LEU A 68 4.80 3.87 -11.17
N THR A 69 5.65 3.71 -12.18
CA THR A 69 6.62 4.75 -12.58
C THR A 69 5.90 5.99 -13.11
N GLY A 70 4.90 5.81 -13.97
CA GLY A 70 4.07 6.91 -14.48
C GLY A 70 3.35 7.65 -13.36
N LEU A 71 2.79 6.91 -12.39
CA LEU A 71 2.11 7.50 -11.24
C LEU A 71 3.09 8.29 -10.34
N MET A 72 4.32 7.79 -10.14
CA MET A 72 5.35 8.52 -9.39
C MET A 72 5.82 9.79 -10.09
N VAL A 73 5.98 9.75 -11.42
CA VAL A 73 6.29 10.94 -12.22
C VAL A 73 5.16 11.97 -12.10
N TYR A 74 3.91 11.53 -12.23
CA TYR A 74 2.74 12.38 -12.06
C TYR A 74 2.69 13.02 -10.67
N PHE A 75 2.89 12.25 -9.60
CA PHE A 75 2.89 12.80 -8.24
C PHE A 75 4.01 13.83 -8.01
N LYS A 76 5.22 13.59 -8.54
CA LYS A 76 6.32 14.57 -8.47
C LYS A 76 5.98 15.87 -9.22
N GLN A 77 5.35 15.74 -10.37
CA GLN A 77 4.94 16.90 -11.16
C GLN A 77 3.84 17.70 -10.44
N LEU A 78 2.85 17.02 -9.87
CA LEU A 78 1.81 17.68 -9.10
C LEU A 78 2.39 18.40 -7.87
N GLN A 79 3.36 17.78 -7.20
CA GLN A 79 4.07 18.41 -6.08
C GLN A 79 4.79 19.69 -6.51
N ALA A 80 5.48 19.69 -7.66
CA ALA A 80 6.13 20.89 -8.18
C ALA A 80 5.11 21.99 -8.51
N GLN A 81 3.99 21.64 -9.15
CA GLN A 81 2.92 22.59 -9.46
C GLN A 81 2.32 23.25 -8.21
N LEU A 82 2.15 22.49 -7.12
CA LEU A 82 1.64 23.04 -5.85
C LEU A 82 2.62 24.04 -5.23
N VAL A 83 3.92 23.77 -5.29
CA VAL A 83 4.96 24.69 -4.81
C VAL A 83 4.96 25.97 -5.63
N ASP A 84 4.87 25.87 -6.96
CA ASP A 84 4.80 27.04 -7.84
C ASP A 84 3.57 27.89 -7.55
N LEU A 85 2.42 27.26 -7.32
CA LEU A 85 1.18 27.94 -6.97
C LEU A 85 1.27 28.65 -5.62
N GLU A 86 1.90 28.01 -4.62
CA GLU A 86 2.13 28.60 -3.30
C GLU A 86 2.99 29.87 -3.41
N GLU A 87 4.08 29.81 -4.18
CA GLU A 87 4.96 30.95 -4.39
C GLU A 87 4.27 32.08 -5.18
N GLN A 88 3.41 31.73 -6.13
CA GLN A 88 2.61 32.70 -6.86
C GLN A 88 1.65 33.45 -5.93
N LEU A 89 0.90 32.72 -5.09
CA LEU A 89 0.00 33.32 -4.12
C LEU A 89 0.73 34.24 -3.14
N LYS A 90 1.91 33.84 -2.64
CA LYS A 90 2.72 34.69 -1.76
C LYS A 90 3.17 35.99 -2.46
N ARG A 91 3.53 35.91 -3.74
CA ARG A 91 3.89 37.12 -4.52
C ARG A 91 2.69 38.04 -4.68
N ASP A 92 1.53 37.50 -5.02
CA ASP A 92 0.32 38.30 -5.26
C ASP A 92 -0.17 38.96 -3.97
N ILE A 93 -0.14 38.25 -2.84
CA ILE A 93 -0.45 38.81 -1.51
C ILE A 93 0.48 39.99 -1.19
N ARG A 94 1.80 39.80 -1.34
CA ARG A 94 2.78 40.88 -1.10
C ARG A 94 2.54 42.09 -1.99
N ALA A 95 2.20 41.88 -3.27
CA ALA A 95 1.89 42.99 -4.17
C ALA A 95 0.67 43.79 -3.72
N VAL A 96 -0.39 43.09 -3.25
CA VAL A 96 -1.59 43.74 -2.71
C VAL A 96 -1.28 44.49 -1.40
N GLU A 97 -0.50 43.90 -0.50
CA GLU A 97 -0.09 44.55 0.76
C GLU A 97 0.69 45.85 0.52
N VAL A 98 1.61 45.87 -0.45
CA VAL A 98 2.35 47.08 -0.83
C VAL A 98 1.41 48.16 -1.35
N VAL A 99 0.50 47.83 -2.26
CA VAL A 99 -0.48 48.80 -2.82
C VAL A 99 -1.42 49.35 -1.76
N LEU A 100 -1.81 48.53 -0.78
CA LEU A 100 -2.64 48.96 0.35
C LEU A 100 -1.86 49.88 1.30
N SER A 101 -0.57 49.61 1.52
CA SER A 101 0.30 50.42 2.38
C SER A 101 0.66 51.78 1.76
N ASP A 102 0.85 51.83 0.43
CA ASP A 102 1.14 53.08 -0.31
C ASP A 102 -0.06 54.05 -0.36
N ARG A 103 -1.26 53.59 0.01
CA ARG A 103 -2.50 54.39 0.01
C ARG A 103 -2.88 54.95 1.40
N GLN A 104 -2.15 54.61 2.46
CA GLN A 104 -2.32 55.17 3.81
C GLN A 104 -1.32 56.30 4.08
#